data_AF-X6NVG6-F1
#
_entry.id   AF-X6NVG6-F1
#
_cell.length_a   1.000
_cell.length_b   1.000
_cell.length_c   1.000
_cell.angle_alpha   90.00
_cell.angle_beta   90.00
_cell.angle_gamma   90.00
#
_symmetry.space_group_name_H-M   'P 1'
#
loop_
_entity.id
_entity.type
_entity.pdbx_description
1 polymer ?
#
loop_
_entity_poly.entity_id
_entity_poly.type
_entity_poly.pdbx_seq_one_letter_code
_entity_poly.pdbx_strand_id
1 'polypeptide(L)'
;MAWQGFTSNTGEYDKCVELEGWDLLGRKVKAPNAVKYDHVYVLPLLSIRMSKGTGVVTSVPSDAPMDYAALRDAQSDAQFRKKYYLEDHMVADFHPVPIIAIETKDFSSTQAAVDLVEKEQ
;
A
#
# COMPACT_ATOMS: atom_id res chain seq x y z
N MET A 1 -0.24 17.88 -11.63
CA MET A 1 0.29 17.31 -12.89
C MET A 1 0.06 18.20 -14.10
N ALA A 2 -1.16 18.70 -14.38
CA ALA A 2 -1.42 19.55 -15.57
C ALA A 2 -0.55 20.83 -15.67
N TRP A 3 -0.07 21.36 -14.56
CA TRP A 3 0.82 22.53 -14.51
C TRP A 3 2.32 22.19 -14.52
N GLN A 4 2.67 20.91 -14.68
CA GLN A 4 4.05 20.40 -14.55
C GLN A 4 4.58 19.78 -15.85
N GLY A 5 3.91 20.04 -16.98
CA GLY A 5 4.31 19.49 -18.29
C GLY A 5 4.00 18.00 -18.49
N PHE A 6 3.12 17.42 -17.67
CA PHE A 6 2.66 16.03 -17.83
C PHE A 6 1.54 15.87 -18.87
N THR A 7 0.91 16.98 -19.29
CA THR A 7 -0.21 17.01 -20.23
C THR A 7 0.18 17.81 -21.48
N SER A 8 -0.52 17.58 -22.59
CA SER A 8 -0.23 18.24 -23.87
C SER A 8 -0.33 19.77 -23.79
N ASN A 9 -1.33 20.26 -23.05
CA ASN A 9 -1.56 21.68 -22.81
C ASN A 9 -1.42 22.00 -21.31
N THR A 10 -0.72 23.08 -20.98
CA THR A 10 -0.52 23.52 -19.59
C THR A 10 -1.85 23.90 -18.94
N GLY A 11 -2.11 23.33 -17.76
CA GLY A 11 -3.31 23.62 -16.96
C GLY A 11 -4.55 22.83 -17.37
N GLU A 12 -4.51 22.12 -18.50
CA GLU A 12 -5.58 21.26 -18.98
C GLU A 12 -5.25 19.78 -18.75
N TYR A 13 -6.27 18.96 -18.50
CA TYR A 13 -6.15 17.51 -18.42
C TYR A 13 -7.31 16.87 -19.18
N ASP A 14 -7.01 15.79 -19.91
CA ASP A 14 -8.02 14.98 -20.58
C ASP A 14 -8.51 13.88 -19.64
N LYS A 15 -9.82 13.86 -19.36
CA LYS A 15 -10.44 12.87 -18.48
C LYS A 15 -10.99 11.73 -19.32
N CYS A 16 -10.22 10.64 -19.44
CA CYS A 16 -10.66 9.46 -20.19
C CYS A 16 -11.79 8.68 -19.48
N VAL A 17 -11.70 8.54 -18.16
CA VAL A 17 -12.64 7.79 -17.34
C VAL A 17 -12.68 8.33 -15.91
N GLU A 18 -13.80 8.13 -15.24
CA GLU A 18 -13.98 8.36 -13.81
C GLU A 18 -14.29 7.03 -13.14
N LEU A 19 -13.53 6.71 -12.09
CA LEU A 19 -13.60 5.45 -11.36
C LEU A 19 -13.63 5.75 -9.87
N GLU A 20 -14.30 4.89 -9.10
CA GLU A 20 -14.23 4.89 -7.65
C GLU A 20 -13.13 3.96 -7.15
N GLY A 21 -12.72 4.12 -5.89
CA GLY A 21 -11.75 3.21 -5.27
C GLY A 21 -12.20 1.75 -5.32
N TRP A 22 -13.52 1.51 -5.27
CA TRP A 22 -14.13 0.19 -5.40
C TRP A 22 -13.81 -0.50 -6.72
N ASP A 23 -13.71 0.24 -7.82
CA ASP A 23 -13.40 -0.32 -9.14
C ASP A 23 -11.95 -0.85 -9.23
N LEU A 24 -11.09 -0.36 -8.34
CA LEU A 24 -9.66 -0.63 -8.30
C LEU A 24 -9.28 -1.75 -7.33
N LEU A 25 -10.11 -2.06 -6.33
CA LEU A 25 -9.78 -3.06 -5.31
C LEU A 25 -9.54 -4.45 -5.93
N GLY A 26 -8.53 -5.16 -5.42
CA GLY A 26 -8.16 -6.50 -5.87
C GLY A 26 -7.52 -6.54 -7.27
N ARG A 27 -7.29 -5.40 -7.93
CA ARG A 27 -6.60 -5.38 -9.22
C ARG A 27 -5.13 -5.73 -9.06
N LYS A 28 -4.66 -6.64 -9.90
CA LYS A 28 -3.25 -7.02 -10.03
C LYS A 28 -2.47 -5.90 -10.73
N VAL A 29 -1.42 -5.40 -10.10
CA VAL A 29 -0.53 -4.37 -10.63
C VAL A 29 0.92 -4.82 -10.58
N LYS A 30 1.70 -4.45 -11.60
CA LYS A 30 3.15 -4.65 -11.60
C LYS A 30 3.82 -3.44 -10.96
N ALA A 31 4.31 -3.60 -9.73
CA ALA A 31 5.00 -2.54 -9.02
C ALA A 31 6.49 -2.51 -9.42
N PRO A 32 7.04 -1.34 -9.81
CA PRO A 32 8.46 -1.23 -10.06
C PRO A 32 9.25 -1.52 -8.78
N ASN A 33 10.40 -2.19 -8.91
CA ASN A 33 11.33 -2.54 -7.83
C ASN A 33 10.82 -3.48 -6.72
N ALA A 34 9.57 -3.97 -6.80
CA ALA A 34 9.05 -5.00 -5.90
C ALA A 34 9.59 -6.40 -6.28
N VAL A 35 10.91 -6.59 -6.31
CA VAL A 35 11.58 -7.75 -6.93
C VAL A 35 11.17 -9.13 -6.37
N LYS A 36 10.69 -9.19 -5.13
CA LYS A 36 10.22 -10.43 -4.49
C LYS A 36 8.88 -10.91 -5.05
N TYR A 37 8.03 -9.99 -5.50
CA TYR A 37 6.68 -10.28 -5.96
C TYR A 37 6.53 -9.87 -7.42
N ASP A 38 6.19 -10.81 -8.31
CA ASP A 38 5.93 -10.50 -9.73
C ASP A 38 4.83 -9.44 -9.91
N HIS A 39 3.89 -9.42 -8.97
CA HIS A 39 2.79 -8.48 -8.89
C HIS A 39 2.32 -8.26 -7.46
N VAL A 40 1.59 -7.16 -7.25
CA VAL A 40 0.90 -6.85 -6.00
C VAL A 40 -0.57 -6.53 -6.30
N TYR A 41 -1.39 -6.41 -5.25
CA TYR A 41 -2.81 -6.10 -5.37
C TYR A 41 -3.13 -4.74 -4.76
N VAL A 42 -4.16 -4.09 -5.31
CA VAL A 42 -4.72 -2.87 -4.71
C VAL A 42 -5.58 -3.24 -3.50
N LEU A 43 -5.23 -2.70 -2.34
CA LEU A 43 -5.91 -2.93 -1.07
C LEU A 43 -6.56 -1.65 -0.54
N PRO A 44 -7.65 -1.75 0.25
CA PRO A 44 -8.28 -0.59 0.87
C PRO A 44 -7.44 -0.08 2.04
N LEU A 45 -7.30 1.25 2.15
CA LEU A 45 -6.73 1.92 3.32
C LEU A 45 -7.65 3.06 3.76
N LEU A 46 -8.35 2.87 4.88
CA LEU A 46 -9.45 3.76 5.32
C LEU A 46 -8.99 5.12 5.86
N SER A 47 -7.69 5.26 6.14
CA SER A 47 -7.08 6.46 6.72
C SER A 47 -6.51 7.43 5.68
N ILE A 48 -6.65 7.14 4.38
CA ILE A 48 -6.13 7.98 3.29
C ILE A 48 -6.80 9.36 3.32
N ARG A 49 -5.99 10.42 3.15
CA ARG A 49 -6.46 11.79 2.97
C ARG A 49 -6.39 12.19 1.50
N MET A 50 -7.55 12.30 0.84
CA MET A 50 -7.64 12.67 -0.59
C MET A 50 -7.11 14.07 -0.92
N SER A 51 -6.89 14.93 0.08
CA SER A 51 -6.28 16.25 -0.08
C SER A 51 -4.75 16.25 -0.16
N LYS A 52 -4.10 15.08 -0.03
CA LYS A 52 -2.64 14.94 -0.07
C LYS A 52 -2.20 13.93 -1.12
N GLY A 53 -1.23 14.31 -1.95
CA GLY A 53 -0.65 13.43 -2.96
C GLY A 53 -1.66 13.08 -4.06
N THR A 54 -1.67 11.82 -4.48
CA THR A 54 -2.50 11.30 -5.58
C THR A 54 -3.76 10.57 -5.12
N GLY A 55 -3.96 10.39 -3.81
CA GLY A 55 -4.98 9.48 -3.27
C GLY A 55 -4.64 7.99 -3.39
N VAL A 56 -3.47 7.65 -3.94
CA VAL A 56 -2.93 6.28 -4.02
C VAL A 56 -1.61 6.24 -3.24
N VAL A 57 -1.46 5.24 -2.38
CA VAL A 57 -0.28 5.08 -1.51
C VAL A 57 0.36 3.71 -1.76
N THR A 58 1.68 3.63 -1.70
CA THR A 58 2.44 2.37 -1.76
C THR A 58 2.45 1.71 -0.39
N SER A 59 2.30 0.39 -0.35
CA SER A 59 2.45 -0.39 0.90
C SER A 59 3.87 -0.93 1.03
N VAL A 60 4.60 -0.52 2.07
CA VAL A 60 5.94 -1.00 2.42
C VAL A 60 5.95 -1.49 3.89
N PRO A 61 5.37 -2.66 4.18
CA PRO A 61 5.11 -3.12 5.56
C PRO A 61 6.33 -3.31 6.46
N SER A 62 7.53 -3.46 5.91
CA SER A 62 8.76 -3.60 6.71
C SER A 62 9.17 -2.30 7.40
N ASP A 63 8.81 -1.15 6.82
CA ASP A 63 9.36 0.17 7.18
C ASP A 63 8.28 1.23 7.44
N ALA A 64 7.01 0.94 7.12
CA ALA A 64 5.86 1.79 7.43
C ALA A 64 4.87 1.09 8.38
N PRO A 65 4.74 1.51 9.65
CA PRO A 65 3.88 0.86 10.65
C PRO A 65 2.41 0.75 10.23
N MET A 66 1.86 1.81 9.62
CA MET A 66 0.48 1.82 9.14
C MET A 66 0.25 0.80 8.01
N ASP A 67 1.25 0.56 7.18
CA ASP A 67 1.15 -0.39 6.07
C ASP A 67 1.14 -1.82 6.60
N TYR A 68 1.97 -2.12 7.60
CA TYR A 68 1.95 -3.41 8.28
C TYR A 68 0.64 -3.68 9.01
N ALA A 69 0.15 -2.71 9.77
CA ALA A 69 -1.13 -2.82 10.47
C ALA A 69 -2.27 -3.09 9.48
N ALA A 70 -2.37 -2.31 8.40
CA ALA A 70 -3.41 -2.50 7.39
C ALA A 70 -3.32 -3.86 6.66
N LEU A 71 -2.11 -4.32 6.35
CA LEU A 71 -1.90 -5.65 5.76
C LEU A 71 -2.34 -6.75 6.74
N ARG A 72 -1.97 -6.63 8.02
CA ARG A 72 -2.34 -7.59 9.07
C ARG A 72 -3.84 -7.65 9.31
N ASP A 73 -4.53 -6.50 9.34
CA ASP A 73 -5.99 -6.44 9.44
C ASP A 73 -6.63 -7.17 8.26
N ALA A 74 -6.14 -6.92 7.04
CA ALA A 74 -6.63 -7.60 5.84
C ALA A 74 -6.36 -9.12 5.87
N GLN A 75 -5.24 -9.57 6.44
CA GLN A 75 -4.91 -10.99 6.58
C GLN A 75 -5.73 -11.69 7.68
N SER A 76 -5.99 -11.02 8.80
CA SER A 76 -6.63 -11.63 9.97
C SER A 76 -8.16 -11.56 9.93
N ASP A 77 -8.76 -10.54 9.32
CA ASP A 77 -10.21 -10.35 9.31
C ASP A 77 -10.85 -10.79 7.98
N ALA A 78 -11.48 -11.97 8.00
CA ALA A 78 -12.23 -12.50 6.87
C ALA A 78 -13.48 -11.67 6.53
N GLN A 79 -14.11 -11.00 7.50
CA GLN A 79 -15.25 -10.12 7.24
C GLN A 79 -14.78 -8.84 6.52
N PHE A 80 -13.62 -8.30 6.91
CA PHE A 80 -12.98 -7.19 6.22
C PHE A 80 -12.72 -7.56 4.76
N ARG A 81 -12.07 -8.70 4.50
CA ARG A 81 -11.82 -9.16 3.12
C ARG A 81 -13.10 -9.29 2.32
N LYS A 82 -14.13 -9.92 2.89
CA LYS A 82 -15.44 -10.07 2.25
C LYS A 82 -16.09 -8.72 1.92
N LYS A 83 -16.01 -7.75 2.83
CA LYS A 83 -16.55 -6.39 2.64
C LYS A 83 -15.88 -5.66 1.49
N TYR A 84 -14.59 -5.88 1.30
CA TYR A 84 -13.77 -5.18 0.30
C TYR A 84 -13.45 -6.03 -0.94
N TYR A 85 -14.19 -7.13 -1.14
CA TYR A 85 -14.06 -8.02 -2.29
C TYR A 85 -12.63 -8.57 -2.49
N LEU A 86 -11.93 -8.82 -1.38
CA LEU A 86 -10.58 -9.38 -1.39
C LEU A 86 -10.63 -10.90 -1.25
N GLU A 87 -9.83 -11.58 -2.05
CA GLU A 87 -9.61 -13.02 -1.93
C GLU A 87 -8.36 -13.31 -1.08
N ASP A 88 -8.28 -14.50 -0.48
CA ASP A 88 -7.17 -14.86 0.40
C ASP A 88 -5.80 -14.76 -0.31
N HIS A 89 -5.74 -15.16 -1.58
CA HIS A 89 -4.51 -15.10 -2.39
C HIS A 89 -4.01 -13.66 -2.64
N MET A 90 -4.84 -12.64 -2.39
CA MET A 90 -4.47 -11.23 -2.55
C MET A 90 -3.68 -10.69 -1.36
N VAL A 91 -3.70 -11.37 -0.21
CA VAL A 91 -3.08 -10.88 1.03
C VAL A 91 -2.28 -11.95 1.79
N ALA A 92 -2.67 -13.22 1.76
CA ALA A 92 -2.14 -14.26 2.65
C ALA A 92 -0.64 -14.50 2.47
N ASP A 93 -0.16 -14.51 1.22
CA ASP A 93 1.25 -14.80 0.91
C ASP A 93 2.14 -13.55 0.86
N PHE A 94 1.58 -12.37 1.10
CA PHE A 94 2.33 -11.11 1.11
C PHE A 94 2.89 -10.85 2.51
N HIS A 95 4.20 -10.99 2.62
CA HIS A 95 4.95 -10.75 3.85
C HIS A 95 5.83 -9.50 3.71
N PRO A 96 6.13 -8.79 4.81
CA PRO A 96 7.10 -7.70 4.79
C PRO A 96 8.44 -8.14 4.18
N VAL A 97 9.11 -7.22 3.49
CA VAL A 97 10.37 -7.50 2.79
C VAL A 97 11.45 -6.64 3.42
N PRO A 98 12.47 -7.22 4.09
CA PRO A 98 13.51 -6.44 4.75
C PRO A 98 14.37 -5.74 3.70
N ILE A 99 14.16 -4.43 3.51
CA ILE A 99 14.87 -3.61 2.52
C ILE A 99 15.79 -2.57 3.16
N ILE A 100 15.54 -2.18 4.41
CA ILE A 100 16.37 -1.23 5.16
C ILE A 100 16.77 -1.87 6.49
N ALA A 101 18.05 -1.78 6.82
CA ALA A 101 18.58 -2.11 8.15
C ALA A 101 18.76 -0.82 8.95
N ILE A 102 18.11 -0.74 10.11
CA ILE A 102 18.27 0.35 11.06
C ILE A 102 19.13 -0.16 12.21
N GLU A 103 20.29 0.46 12.39
CA GLU A 103 21.21 0.17 13.49
C GLU A 103 21.50 1.44 14.29
N THR A 104 21.15 1.42 15.56
CA THR A 104 21.41 2.48 16.53
C THR A 104 21.93 1.84 17.82
N LYS A 105 22.40 2.66 18.77
CA LYS A 105 22.92 2.16 20.04
C LYS A 105 21.89 1.33 20.83
N ASP A 106 20.62 1.71 20.76
CA ASP A 106 19.55 1.16 21.61
C ASP A 106 18.50 0.37 20.80
N PHE A 107 18.63 0.31 19.47
CA PHE A 107 17.70 -0.38 18.58
C PHE A 107 18.39 -0.88 17.31
N SER A 108 18.13 -2.14 16.95
CA SER A 108 18.60 -2.76 15.72
C SER A 108 17.49 -3.60 15.10
N SER A 109 17.14 -3.35 13.85
CA SER A 109 16.10 -4.10 13.13
C SER A 109 16.22 -3.95 11.62
N THR A 110 15.78 -4.98 10.90
CA THR A 110 15.58 -4.94 9.44
C THR A 110 14.11 -4.83 9.05
N GLN A 111 13.21 -4.72 10.03
CA GLN A 111 11.75 -4.66 9.86
C GLN A 111 11.13 -3.79 10.98
N ALA A 112 11.62 -2.56 11.14
CA ALA A 112 11.29 -1.73 12.29
C ALA A 112 9.79 -1.42 12.42
N ALA A 113 9.04 -1.38 11.31
CA ALA A 113 7.60 -1.18 11.36
C ALA A 113 6.86 -2.37 11.99
N VAL A 114 7.30 -3.60 11.68
CA VAL A 114 6.77 -4.82 12.27
C VAL A 114 6.99 -4.80 13.77
N ASP A 115 8.23 -4.53 14.19
CA ASP A 115 8.60 -4.46 15.61
C ASP A 115 7.78 -3.45 16.39
N LEU A 116 7.50 -2.28 15.79
CA LEU A 116 6.72 -1.22 16.45
C LEU A 116 5.26 -1.66 16.67
N VAL A 117 4.61 -2.16 15.63
CA VAL A 117 3.19 -2.56 15.70
C VAL A 117 3.00 -3.77 16.61
N GLU A 118 3.94 -4.71 16.62
CA GLU A 118 3.84 -5.89 17.49
C GLU A 118 4.14 -5.61 18.96
N LYS A 119 4.95 -4.59 19.27
CA LYS A 119 5.22 -4.17 20.66
C LYS A 119 4.07 -3.39 21.30
N GLU A 120 3.22 -2.76 20.50
CA GLU A 120 2.08 -1.96 21.00
C GLU A 120 0.79 -2.77 21.24
N GLN A 121 0.83 -4.11 21.07
CA GLN A 121 -0.28 -5.03 21.34
C GLN A 121 -0.09 -5.82 22.64
#